data_AF-A0A560DXF7-F1
#
_entry.id   AF-A0A560DXF7-F1
#
_cell.length_a   1.000
_cell.length_b   1.000
_cell.length_c   1.000
_cell.angle_alpha   90.00
_cell.angle_beta   90.00
_cell.angle_gamma   90.00
#
_symmetry.space_group_name_H-M   'P 1'
#
loop_
_entity.id
_entity.type
_entity.pdbx_description
1 polymer ?
#
loop_
_entity_poly.entity_id
_entity_poly.type
_entity_poly.pdbx_seq_one_letter_code
_entity_poly.pdbx_strand_id
1 'polypeptide(L)' 'MRRKGSWAVRFYGRAKLPPLVDAKGRPTRHALSAHAWGEPVPKTVAAARRIAAKGERLLARYHRIKARA' A
#
# COMPACT_ATOMS: atom_id res chain seq x y z
N MET A 1 6.70 -11.93 0.88
CA MET A 1 6.73 -10.76 1.81
C MET A 1 7.34 -9.52 1.17
N ARG A 2 8.59 -9.57 0.69
CA ARG A 2 9.30 -8.42 0.10
C ARG A 2 8.51 -7.66 -0.98
N ARG A 3 8.07 -8.33 -2.05
CA ARG A 3 7.37 -7.67 -3.19
C ARG A 3 6.16 -6.84 -2.78
N LYS A 4 5.20 -7.47 -2.08
CA LYS A 4 3.97 -6.81 -1.61
C LYS A 4 4.28 -5.70 -0.61
N GLY A 5 5.21 -5.92 0.33
CA GLY A 5 5.64 -4.91 1.28
C GLY A 5 6.26 -3.68 0.60
N SER A 6 7.21 -3.89 -0.31
CA SER A 6 7.85 -2.82 -1.07
C SER A 6 6.85 -2.05 -1.93
N TRP A 7 5.91 -2.75 -2.61
CA TRP A 7 4.86 -2.11 -3.37
C TRP A 7 3.97 -1.23 -2.48
N ALA A 8 3.46 -1.77 -1.37
CA ALA A 8 2.53 -1.05 -0.49
C ALA A 8 3.15 0.23 0.08
N VAL A 9 4.39 0.16 0.55
CA VAL A 9 5.13 1.31 1.08
C VAL A 9 5.41 2.34 -0.03
N ARG A 10 5.86 1.91 -1.21
CA ARG A 10 6.13 2.84 -2.32
C ARG A 10 4.87 3.51 -2.84
N PHE A 11 3.78 2.77 -2.96
CA PHE A 11 2.55 3.29 -3.55
C PHE A 11 1.79 4.17 -2.57
N TYR A 12 1.61 3.72 -1.33
CA TYR A 12 0.72 4.35 -0.35
C TYR A 12 1.44 5.00 0.83
N GLY A 13 2.75 4.81 0.99
CA GLY A 13 3.56 5.40 2.05
C GLY A 13 4.15 6.77 1.73
N ARG A 14 4.09 7.24 0.48
CA ARG A 14 4.64 8.54 0.05
C ARG A 14 4.05 9.73 0.80
N ALA A 15 4.80 10.83 0.91
CA ALA A 15 4.34 12.04 1.62
C ALA A 15 3.04 12.61 1.02
N LYS A 16 3.04 12.92 -0.28
CA LYS A 16 1.85 13.35 -1.03
C LYS A 16 1.27 12.20 -1.84
N LEU A 17 0.05 11.76 -1.49
CA LEU A 17 -0.64 10.71 -2.23
C LEU A 17 -1.32 11.26 -3.50
N PRO A 18 -1.32 10.51 -4.61
CA PRO A 18 -2.21 10.79 -5.72
C PRO A 18 -3.68 10.71 -5.23
N PRO A 19 -4.62 11.38 -5.92
CA PRO A 19 -6.04 11.26 -5.62
C PRO A 19 -6.47 9.79 -5.60
N LEU A 20 -7.19 9.39 -4.56
CA LEU A 20 -7.70 8.02 -4.38
C LEU A 20 -9.09 7.86 -5.00
N VAL A 21 -9.83 8.96 -5.09
CA VAL A 21 -11.11 9.07 -5.79
C VAL A 21 -11.02 10.17 -6.83
N ASP A 22 -11.78 10.03 -7.91
CA ASP A 22 -11.97 11.06 -8.92
C ASP A 22 -13.04 12.08 -8.49
N ALA A 23 -13.30 13.07 -9.35
CA ALA A 23 -14.31 14.11 -9.12
C ALA A 23 -15.75 13.55 -9.00
N LYS A 24 -15.99 12.31 -9.45
CA LYS A 24 -17.29 11.62 -9.39
C LYS A 24 -17.36 10.63 -8.22
N GLY A 25 -16.36 10.62 -7.33
CA GLY A 25 -16.28 9.73 -6.16
C GLY A 25 -15.89 8.28 -6.50
N ARG A 26 -15.46 7.99 -7.73
CA ARG A 26 -15.04 6.65 -8.15
C ARG A 26 -13.56 6.43 -7.84
N PRO A 27 -13.12 5.22 -7.46
CA PRO A 27 -11.71 4.95 -7.23
C PRO A 27 -10.84 5.26 -8.45
N THR A 28 -9.73 5.97 -8.25
CA THR A 28 -8.79 6.22 -9.34
C THR A 28 -8.03 4.93 -9.70
N ARG A 29 -7.35 4.92 -10.87
CA ARG A 29 -6.45 3.83 -11.25
C ARG A 29 -5.38 3.56 -10.20
N HIS A 30 -4.92 4.62 -9.49
CA HIS A 30 -3.98 4.47 -8.39
C HIS A 30 -4.58 3.64 -7.25
N ALA A 31 -5.79 3.98 -6.79
CA ALA A 31 -6.48 3.22 -5.74
C ALA A 31 -6.83 1.80 -6.19
N LEU A 32 -7.27 1.60 -7.43
CA LEU A 32 -7.61 0.28 -7.99
C LEU A 32 -6.41 -0.67 -8.01
N SER A 33 -5.18 -0.15 -8.07
CA SER A 33 -3.97 -0.98 -7.97
C SER A 33 -3.91 -1.80 -6.68
N ALA A 34 -4.58 -1.38 -5.60
CA ALA A 34 -4.67 -2.16 -4.36
C ALA A 34 -5.30 -3.54 -4.58
N HIS A 35 -6.33 -3.61 -5.42
CA HIS A 35 -7.08 -4.84 -5.64
C HIS A 35 -6.21 -5.95 -6.25
N ALA A 36 -5.33 -5.58 -7.18
CA ALA A 36 -4.38 -6.50 -7.82
C ALA A 36 -3.39 -7.15 -6.82
N TRP A 37 -3.21 -6.56 -5.63
CA TRP A 37 -2.38 -7.09 -4.56
C TRP A 37 -3.19 -7.72 -3.43
N GLY A 38 -4.49 -7.91 -3.61
CA GLY A 38 -5.39 -8.46 -2.61
C GLY A 38 -5.57 -7.56 -1.38
N GLU A 39 -5.43 -6.25 -1.56
CA GLU A 39 -5.82 -5.25 -0.54
C GLU A 39 -7.14 -4.59 -0.95
N PRO A 40 -7.95 -4.12 0.01
CA PRO A 40 -9.16 -3.34 -0.30
C PRO A 40 -8.78 -2.04 -1.01
N VAL A 41 -9.61 -1.60 -1.96
CA VAL A 41 -9.42 -0.36 -2.70
C VAL A 41 -9.59 0.85 -1.76
N PRO A 42 -8.54 1.64 -1.48
CA PRO A 42 -8.62 2.73 -0.54
C PRO A 42 -9.33 3.93 -1.19
N LYS A 43 -10.36 4.47 -0.51
CA LYS A 43 -11.02 5.73 -0.92
C LYS A 43 -10.56 6.94 -0.08
N THR A 44 -9.89 6.70 1.04
CA THR A 44 -9.42 7.74 1.96
C THR A 44 -7.92 7.61 2.22
N VAL A 45 -7.29 8.73 2.57
CA VAL A 45 -5.86 8.76 2.94
C VAL A 45 -5.60 7.80 4.09
N ALA A 46 -6.45 7.78 5.13
CA ALA A 46 -6.30 6.85 6.25
C ALA A 46 -6.29 5.38 5.79
N ALA A 47 -7.18 4.99 4.87
CA ALA A 47 -7.19 3.63 4.33
C ALA A 47 -5.91 3.30 3.56
N ALA A 48 -5.42 4.23 2.72
CA ALA A 48 -4.14 4.07 2.03
C ALA A 48 -2.97 3.91 3.02
N ARG A 49 -2.93 4.72 4.09
CA ARG A 49 -1.89 4.64 5.13
C ARG A 49 -1.91 3.30 5.87
N ARG A 50 -3.07 2.69 6.08
CA ARG A 50 -3.15 1.33 6.65
C ARG A 50 -2.50 0.28 5.74
N ILE A 51 -2.67 0.40 4.43
CA ILE A 51 -1.99 -0.48 3.46
C ILE A 51 -0.47 -0.30 3.55
N ALA A 52 0.00 0.94 3.62
CA ALA A 52 1.43 1.25 3.78
C ALA A 52 2.00 0.63 5.08
N ALA A 53 1.33 0.83 6.22
CA ALA A 53 1.75 0.28 7.51
C ALA A 53 1.78 -1.26 7.50
N LYS A 54 0.80 -1.91 6.82
CA LYS A 54 0.84 -3.36 6.60
C LYS A 54 2.05 -3.76 5.76
N GLY A 55 2.40 -2.96 4.74
CA GLY A 55 3.60 -3.11 3.94
C GLY A 55 4.89 -3.04 4.76
N GLU A 56 5.00 -2.07 5.65
CA GLU A 56 6.15 -1.91 6.56
C GLU A 56 6.32 -3.14 7.45
N ARG A 57 5.23 -3.66 8.04
CA ARG A 57 5.27 -4.90 8.85
C ARG A 57 5.76 -6.10 8.04
N LEU A 58 5.32 -6.23 6.78
CA LEU A 58 5.78 -7.30 5.87
C LEU A 58 7.28 -7.18 5.57
N LEU A 59 7.79 -5.95 5.37
CA LEU A 59 9.21 -5.72 5.14
C LEU A 59 10.04 -5.99 6.39
N ALA A 60 9.61 -5.49 7.54
CA ALA A 60 10.28 -5.76 8.82
C ALA A 60 10.37 -7.27 9.09
N ARG A 61 9.31 -8.04 8.82
CA ARG A 61 9.35 -9.51 8.92
C ARG A 61 10.33 -10.12 7.92
N TYR A 62 10.33 -9.66 6.67
CA TYR A 62 11.29 -10.13 5.65
C TYR A 62 12.74 -9.88 6.06
N HIS A 63 13.08 -8.68 6.53
CA HIS A 63 14.45 -8.35 6.97
C HIS A 63 14.88 -9.19 8.17
N ARG A 64 13.99 -9.42 9.15
CA ARG A 64 14.29 -10.29 10.29
C ARG A 64 14.59 -11.74 9.88
N ILE A 65 13.85 -12.28 8.92
CA ILE A 65 14.10 -13.64 8.41
C ILE A 65 15.40 -13.67 7.62
N LYS A 66 15.64 -12.68 6.76
CA LYS A 66 16.87 -12.60 5.95
C LYS A 66 18.12 -12.47 6.82
N ALA A 67 18.06 -11.72 7.92
CA ALA A 67 19.20 -11.54 8.82
C ALA A 67 19.54 -12.81 9.65
N ARG A 68 18.63 -13.79 9.70
CA ARG A 68 18.82 -15.06 10.40
C ARG A 68 19.24 -16.21 9.48
N ALA A 69 19.23 -15.98 8.18
CA ALA A 69 19.62 -16.94 7.14
C ALA A 69 21.03 -16.62 6.66
#